data_AF-A0A7Y6E4T3-F1
#
_entry.id   AF-A0A7Y6E4T3-F1
#
_cell.length_a   1.000
_cell.length_b   1.000
_cell.length_c   1.000
_cell.angle_alpha   90.00
_cell.angle_beta   90.00
_cell.angle_gamma   90.00
#
_symmetry.space_group_name_H-M   'P 1'
#
loop_
_entity.id
_entity.type
_entity.pdbx_description
1 polymer ?
#
loop_
_entity_poly.entity_id
_entity_poly.type
_entity_poly.pdbx_seq_one_letter_code
_entity_poly.pdbx_strand_id
1 'polypeptide(L)'
;MSAPDHHEDALCLRVLDAFLREDIHGLCTRGRRVERRDGRWLGVRSGHRTAELPVRTGTFLCELTARAPYLVEDAAGGVRRHGSRRIVKGLDPIL
;
A
#
# COMPACT_ATOMS: atom_id res chain seq x y z
N MET A 1 9.28 0.21 -20.88
CA MET A 1 8.82 -0.26 -19.56
C MET A 1 9.53 -1.57 -19.29
N SER A 2 10.49 -1.63 -18.37
CA SER A 2 11.06 -2.94 -17.96
C SER A 2 9.93 -3.82 -17.44
N ALA A 3 9.88 -5.07 -17.88
CA ALA A 3 8.99 -6.04 -17.27
C ALA A 3 9.22 -6.05 -15.75
N PRO A 4 8.17 -6.08 -14.93
CA PRO A 4 8.32 -6.17 -13.49
C PRO A 4 9.18 -7.40 -13.17
N ASP A 5 10.21 -7.23 -12.35
CA ASP A 5 10.96 -8.36 -11.83
C ASP A 5 10.03 -9.10 -10.86
N HIS A 6 9.52 -10.25 -11.30
CA HIS A 6 8.56 -11.05 -10.54
C HIS A 6 9.08 -11.42 -9.15
N HIS A 7 10.40 -11.49 -8.96
CA HIS A 7 10.99 -11.74 -7.65
C HIS A 7 10.90 -10.51 -6.73
N GLU A 8 11.22 -9.33 -7.25
CA GLU A 8 11.10 -8.06 -6.53
C GLU A 8 9.65 -7.81 -6.08
N ASP A 9 8.69 -8.03 -6.98
CA ASP A 9 7.26 -7.90 -6.69
C ASP A 9 6.79 -8.88 -5.60
N ALA A 10 7.26 -10.13 -5.63
CA ALA A 10 6.92 -11.13 -4.62
C ALA A 10 7.54 -10.84 -3.25
N LEU A 11 8.77 -10.29 -3.21
CA LEU A 11 9.39 -9.82 -1.97
C LEU A 11 8.65 -8.59 -1.41
N CYS A 12 8.33 -7.65 -2.29
CA CYS A 12 7.59 -6.44 -1.94
C CYS A 12 6.24 -6.77 -1.31
N LEU A 13 5.48 -7.71 -1.89
CA LEU A 13 4.21 -8.16 -1.31
C LEU A 13 4.40 -8.71 0.11
N ARG A 14 5.43 -9.53 0.35
CA ARG A 14 5.71 -10.07 1.69
C ARG A 14 6.05 -8.98 2.72
N VAL A 15 6.80 -7.95 2.31
CA VAL A 15 7.11 -6.80 3.18
C VAL A 15 5.84 -6.00 3.49
N LEU A 16 5.00 -5.73 2.50
CA LEU A 16 3.73 -5.03 2.70
C LEU A 16 2.77 -5.82 3.58
N ASP A 17 2.69 -7.14 3.40
CA ASP A 17 1.90 -8.02 4.26
C ASP A 17 2.39 -7.93 5.71
N ALA A 18 3.70 -7.92 5.94
CA ALA A 18 4.27 -7.71 7.27
C ALA A 18 3.89 -6.32 7.83
N PHE A 19 3.97 -5.26 7.02
CA PHE A 19 3.60 -3.92 7.48
C PHE A 19 2.13 -3.83 7.91
N LEU A 20 1.23 -4.47 7.16
CA LEU A 20 -0.19 -4.53 7.48
C LEU A 20 -0.46 -5.39 8.72
N ARG A 21 0.21 -6.54 8.85
CA ARG A 21 0.05 -7.46 9.97
C ARG A 21 0.52 -6.84 11.28
N GLU A 22 1.68 -6.21 11.28
CA GLU A 22 2.26 -5.61 12.49
C GLU A 22 1.72 -4.20 12.76
N ASP A 23 0.72 -3.75 11.99
CA ASP A 23 0.12 -2.41 12.06
C ASP A 23 1.18 -1.30 12.15
N ILE A 24 2.21 -1.39 11.31
CA ILE A 24 3.37 -0.50 11.33
C ILE A 24 2.88 0.96 11.19
N HIS A 25 3.27 1.82 12.13
CA HIS A 25 2.81 3.22 12.26
C HIS A 25 1.27 3.41 12.35
N GLY A 26 0.53 2.34 12.65
CA GLY A 26 -0.93 2.33 12.71
C GLY A 26 -1.60 2.26 11.33
N LEU A 27 -0.94 1.69 10.31
CA LEU A 27 -1.48 1.59 8.94
C LEU A 27 -2.91 1.05 8.87
N CYS A 28 -3.19 -0.05 9.57
CA CYS A 28 -4.50 -0.68 9.63
C CYS A 28 -5.44 0.03 10.60
N THR A 29 -4.94 0.49 11.75
CA THR A 29 -5.77 1.14 12.78
C THR A 29 -6.21 2.56 12.39
N ARG A 30 -5.33 3.32 11.73
CA ARG A 30 -5.57 4.73 11.33
C ARG A 30 -5.94 4.86 9.86
N GLY A 31 -5.70 3.83 9.06
CA GLY A 31 -6.07 3.79 7.66
C GLY A 31 -7.58 3.69 7.45
N ARG A 32 -8.06 4.27 6.34
CA ARG A 32 -9.44 4.18 5.90
C ARG A 32 -9.57 3.16 4.79
N ARG A 33 -10.48 2.20 4.96
CA ARG A 33 -10.83 1.26 3.88
C ARG A 33 -11.66 1.99 2.82
N VAL A 34 -11.28 1.84 1.56
CA VAL A 34 -11.95 2.44 0.39
C VAL A 34 -12.29 1.32 -0.58
N GLU A 35 -13.58 1.15 -0.87
CA GLU A 35 -14.01 0.22 -1.91
C GLU A 35 -13.96 0.92 -3.27
N ARG A 36 -13.34 0.27 -4.26
CA ARG A 36 -13.22 0.75 -5.64
C ARG A 36 -13.73 -0.30 -6.61
N ARG A 37 -13.88 0.09 -7.88
CA ARG A 37 -14.30 -0.84 -8.96
C ARG A 37 -13.37 -2.03 -9.11
N ASP A 38 -12.08 -1.88 -8.81
CA ASP A 38 -11.07 -2.92 -8.86
C ASP A 38 -10.86 -3.65 -7.52
N GLY A 39 -11.69 -3.38 -6.52
CA GLY A 39 -11.69 -4.02 -5.19
C GLY A 39 -11.28 -3.06 -4.06
N ARG A 40 -10.87 -3.61 -2.92
CA ARG A 40 -10.58 -2.85 -1.71
C ARG A 40 -9.19 -2.19 -1.73
N TRP A 41 -9.12 -0.99 -1.17
CA TRP A 41 -7.90 -0.24 -0.94
C TRP A 41 -7.84 0.24 0.51
N LEU A 42 -6.63 0.40 1.02
CA LEU A 42 -6.35 1.02 2.32
C LEU A 42 -5.76 2.41 2.05
N GLY A 43 -6.52 3.44 2.35
CA GLY A 43 -6.10 4.83 2.26
C GLY A 43 -5.51 5.33 3.56
N VAL A 44 -4.35 5.97 3.47
CA VAL A 44 -3.63 6.54 4.60
C VAL A 44 -3.36 8.01 4.29
N ARG A 45 -3.45 8.87 5.32
CA ARG A 45 -3.32 10.32 5.14
C ARG A 45 -2.26 10.88 6.07
N SER A 46 -1.36 11.67 5.51
CA SER A 46 -0.33 12.42 6.24
C SER A 46 -0.27 13.85 5.71
N GLY A 47 -0.72 14.81 6.52
CA GLY A 47 -0.91 16.21 6.09
C GLY A 47 -1.81 16.33 4.86
N HIS A 48 -1.27 16.92 3.78
CA HIS A 48 -1.95 17.10 2.49
C HIS A 48 -1.72 15.95 1.49
N ARG A 49 -1.09 14.86 1.92
CA ARG A 49 -0.83 13.69 1.08
C ARG A 49 -1.74 12.55 1.49
N THR A 50 -2.30 11.88 0.49
CA THR A 50 -3.03 10.63 0.67
C THR A 50 -2.32 9.55 -0.12
N ALA A 51 -2.09 8.39 0.46
CA ALA A 51 -1.65 7.23 -0.30
C ALA A 51 -2.60 6.06 -0.10
N GLU A 52 -2.80 5.29 -1.15
CA GLU A 52 -3.71 4.16 -1.15
C GLU A 52 -3.00 2.91 -1.63
N LEU A 53 -3.10 1.87 -0.80
CA LEU A 53 -2.53 0.55 -1.05
C LEU A 53 -3.66 -0.43 -1.45
N PRO A 54 -3.55 -1.16 -2.57
CA PRO A 54 -4.50 -2.23 -2.89
C PRO A 54 -4.42 -3.34 -1.84
N VAL A 55 -5.55 -3.66 -1.22
CA VAL A 55 -5.62 -4.70 -0.19
C VAL A 55 -6.75 -5.68 -0.48
N ARG A 56 -6.70 -6.82 0.17
CA ARG A 56 -7.79 -7.80 0.24
C ARG A 56 -7.97 -8.23 1.69
N THR A 57 -9.09 -8.89 1.97
CA THR A 57 -9.28 -9.56 3.27
C THR A 57 -8.13 -10.54 3.49
N GLY A 58 -7.47 -10.44 4.63
CA GLY A 58 -6.40 -11.37 5.01
C GLY A 58 -6.93 -12.68 5.58
N THR A 59 -6.00 -13.52 6.03
CA THR A 59 -6.30 -14.81 6.67
C THR A 59 -6.04 -14.72 8.17
N PHE A 60 -6.07 -15.86 8.87
CA PHE A 60 -5.83 -15.96 10.32
C PHE A 60 -4.74 -14.98 10.85
N LEU A 61 -5.11 -14.15 11.84
CA LEU A 61 -4.32 -13.08 12.48
C LEU A 61 -4.03 -11.82 11.64
N CYS A 62 -4.46 -11.73 10.39
CA CYS A 62 -4.33 -10.53 9.56
C CYS A 62 -5.68 -10.12 8.97
N GLU A 63 -6.22 -8.96 9.32
CA GLU A 63 -7.47 -8.49 8.69
C GLU A 63 -7.29 -8.10 7.22
N LEU A 64 -6.09 -7.62 6.86
CA LEU A 64 -5.76 -7.14 5.51
C LEU A 64 -4.43 -7.74 5.03
N THR A 65 -4.37 -8.06 3.73
CA THR A 65 -3.12 -8.40 3.02
C THR A 65 -3.00 -7.53 1.77
N ALA A 66 -1.77 -7.25 1.34
CA ALA A 66 -1.50 -6.52 0.12
C ALA A 66 -1.95 -7.36 -1.08
N ARG A 67 -2.70 -6.72 -1.98
CA ARG A 67 -3.21 -7.37 -3.20
C ARG A 67 -2.24 -7.21 -4.37
N ALA A 68 -1.48 -6.11 -4.40
CA ALA A 68 -0.52 -5.81 -5.46
C ALA A 68 0.63 -4.93 -4.93
N PRO A 69 1.84 -5.05 -5.49
CA PRO A 69 3.04 -4.33 -5.03
C PRO A 69 3.12 -2.92 -5.63
N TYR A 70 2.05 -2.13 -5.50
CA TYR A 70 2.07 -0.73 -5.90
C TYR A 70 1.23 0.14 -4.96
N LEU A 71 1.58 1.41 -4.90
CA LEU A 71 0.91 2.44 -4.11
C LEU A 71 0.47 3.58 -5.04
N VAL A 72 -0.71 4.14 -4.81
CA VAL A 72 -1.15 5.37 -5.48
C VAL A 72 -1.09 6.50 -4.47
N GLU A 73 -0.32 7.54 -4.76
CA GLU A 73 -0.19 8.74 -3.95
C GLU A 73 -0.91 9.90 -4.65
N ASP A 74 -1.78 10.59 -3.92
CA ASP A 74 -2.39 11.85 -4.32
C ASP A 74 -1.83 12.98 -3.45
N ALA A 75 -1.30 14.01 -4.10
CA ALA A 75 -0.68 15.18 -3.49
C ALA A 75 -0.94 16.43 -4.35
N ALA A 76 -0.62 17.62 -3.83
CA ALA A 76 -0.86 18.91 -4.50
C ALA A 76 -0.28 19.03 -5.94
N GLY A 77 0.67 18.17 -6.31
CA GLY A 77 1.25 18.10 -7.67
C GLY A 77 0.63 17.03 -8.59
N GLY A 78 -0.47 16.38 -8.20
CA GLY A 78 -1.17 15.34 -8.95
C GLY A 78 -0.93 13.91 -8.44
N VAL A 79 -1.60 12.97 -9.11
CA VAL A 79 -1.59 11.54 -8.77
C VAL A 79 -0.33 10.85 -9.29
N ARG A 80 0.37 10.13 -8.41
CA ARG A 80 1.56 9.34 -8.72
C ARG A 80 1.33 7.87 -8.38
N ARG A 81 1.91 6.97 -9.18
CA ARG A 81 1.93 5.53 -8.90
C ARG A 81 3.36 5.07 -8.60
N HIS A 82 3.56 4.45 -7.45
CA HIS A 82 4.82 3.86 -7.04
C HIS A 82 4.73 2.34 -7.18
N GLY A 83 5.58 1.74 -8.02
CA GLY A 83 5.74 0.27 -8.07
C GLY A 83 6.69 -0.23 -6.97
N SER A 84 6.94 -1.54 -6.93
CA SER A 84 7.82 -2.22 -5.97
C SER A 84 9.13 -1.47 -5.68
N ARG A 85 9.85 -1.05 -6.72
CA ARG A 85 11.12 -0.32 -6.59
C ARG A 85 11.06 1.01 -5.83
N ARG A 86 9.89 1.62 -5.70
CA ARG A 86 9.70 2.93 -5.03
C ARG A 86 8.60 2.94 -3.98
N ILE A 87 8.01 1.78 -3.66
CA ILE A 87 6.84 1.74 -2.80
C ILE A 87 7.13 2.25 -1.39
N VAL A 88 8.28 1.89 -0.83
CA VAL A 88 8.69 2.32 0.52
C VAL A 88 8.88 3.84 0.53
N LYS A 89 9.44 4.43 -0.53
CA LYS A 89 9.54 5.88 -0.66
C LYS A 89 8.19 6.56 -0.79
N GLY A 90 7.20 5.89 -1.38
CA GLY A 90 5.81 6.36 -1.41
C GLY A 90 5.12 6.28 -0.04
N LEU A 91 5.57 5.37 0.82
CA LEU A 91 5.11 5.21 2.20
C LEU A 91 5.89 6.08 3.20
N ASP A 92 7.11 6.50 2.90
CA ASP A 92 7.99 7.35 3.73
C ASP A 92 7.32 8.62 4.30
N PRO A 93 6.39 9.31 3.61
CA PRO A 93 5.66 10.43 4.21
C PRO A 93 4.64 10.02 5.30
N ILE A 94 4.41 8.72 5.47
CA ILE A 94 3.29 8.12 6.21
C ILE A 94 3.81 7.14 7.28
N LEU A 95 5.00 6.56 7.09
CA LEU A 95 5.80 5.87 8.11
C LEU A 95 6.51 6.93 8.97
#